data_AF-A0A8S2Y7N0-F1
#
_entry.id   AF-A0A8S2Y7N0-F1
#
_cell.length_a   1.000
_cell.length_b   1.000
_cell.length_c   1.000
_cell.angle_alpha   90.00
_cell.angle_beta   90.00
_cell.angle_gamma   90.00
#
_symmetry.space_group_name_H-M   'P 1'
#
loop_
_entity.id
_entity.type
_entity.pdbx_description
1 polymer ?
#
loop_
_entity_poly.entity_id
_entity_poly.type
_entity_poly.pdbx_seq_one_letter_code
_entity_poly.pdbx_strand_id
1 'polypeptide(L)' 'MRPFFGYNFGSYLAHWLSFGAKTGVHLPKIYHVNWFLRDSKTNEFLWSGFGENIRVIDWIFRRLTQQASGCKTPIGIIP' A
#
# COMPACT_ATOMS: atom_id res chain seq x y z
N MET A 1 3.32 -8.37 10.89
CA MET A 1 3.04 -9.05 12.18
C MET A 1 3.76 -10.38 12.38
N ARG A 2 4.68 -10.82 11.49
CA ARG A 2 5.33 -12.15 11.56
C ARG A 2 5.87 -12.56 12.93
N PRO A 3 6.66 -11.73 13.66
CA PRO A 3 7.13 -12.09 15.00
C PRO A 3 6.21 -11.62 16.14
N PHE A 4 5.04 -11.05 15.84
CA PHE A 4 4.18 -10.33 16.79
C PHE A 4 2.72 -10.78 16.77
N PHE A 5 2.40 -11.94 16.20
CA PHE A 5 1.04 -12.47 16.26
C PHE A 5 0.73 -12.94 17.69
N GLY A 6 -0.23 -12.30 18.35
CA GLY A 6 -0.69 -12.68 19.70
C GLY A 6 -1.68 -13.86 19.72
N TYR A 7 -2.10 -14.34 18.54
CA TYR A 7 -2.99 -15.49 18.36
C TYR A 7 -2.80 -16.05 16.93
N ASN A 8 -3.56 -17.07 16.55
CA ASN A 8 -3.44 -17.72 15.24
C ASN A 8 -3.53 -16.71 14.07
N PHE A 9 -2.56 -16.78 13.15
CA PHE A 9 -2.48 -15.90 11.97
C PHE A 9 -3.72 -15.97 11.06
N GLY A 10 -4.28 -17.15 10.83
CA GLY A 10 -5.49 -17.32 10.02
C GLY A 10 -6.69 -16.62 10.66
N SER A 11 -6.85 -16.74 11.97
CA SER A 11 -7.84 -15.97 12.72
C SER A 11 -7.59 -14.46 12.63
N TYR A 12 -6.32 -14.02 12.60
CA TYR A 12 -5.98 -12.61 12.43
C TYR A 12 -6.38 -12.07 11.06
N LEU A 13 -6.13 -12.84 9.99
CA LEU A 13 -6.61 -12.50 8.65
C LEU A 13 -8.14 -12.45 8.60
N ALA A 14 -8.82 -13.44 9.18
CA ALA A 14 -10.28 -13.47 9.25
C ALA A 14 -10.82 -12.25 10.00
N HIS A 15 -10.15 -11.82 11.07
CA HIS A 15 -10.51 -10.60 11.80
C HIS A 15 -10.39 -9.35 10.93
N TRP A 16 -9.31 -9.19 10.15
CA TRP A 16 -9.17 -8.10 9.17
C TRP A 16 -10.28 -8.11 8.11
N LEU A 17 -10.59 -9.27 7.53
CA LEU A 17 -11.65 -9.42 6.54
C LEU A 17 -13.04 -9.13 7.12
N SER A 18 -13.25 -9.39 8.42
CA SER A 18 -14.53 -9.13 9.09
C SER A 18 -14.96 -7.66 9.03
N PHE A 19 -14.03 -6.71 8.95
CA PHE A 19 -14.35 -5.29 8.80
C PHE A 19 -15.03 -4.98 7.46
N GLY A 20 -14.70 -5.74 6.41
CA GLY A 20 -15.34 -5.64 5.10
C GLY A 20 -16.82 -5.99 5.10
N ALA A 21 -17.25 -6.85 6.02
CA ALA A 21 -18.64 -7.27 6.16
C ALA A 21 -19.46 -6.38 7.11
N LYS A 22 -18.83 -5.44 7.83
CA LYS A 22 -19.52 -4.56 8.78
C LYS A 22 -20.23 -3.42 8.07
N THR A 23 -21.48 -3.19 8.45
CA THR A 23 -22.26 -2.04 7.96
C THR A 23 -21.84 -0.76 8.69
N GLY A 24 -21.90 0.37 7.98
CA GLY A 24 -21.58 1.69 8.56
C GLY A 24 -20.08 1.97 8.78
N VAL A 25 -19.18 1.09 8.32
CA VAL A 25 -17.73 1.31 8.44
C VAL A 25 -17.20 1.98 7.17
N HIS A 26 -16.51 3.11 7.33
CA HIS A 26 -15.76 3.74 6.24
C HIS A 26 -14.37 3.09 6.13
N LEU A 27 -14.22 2.12 5.22
CA LEU A 27 -12.96 1.42 5.03
C LEU A 27 -11.92 2.31 4.35
N PRO A 28 -10.67 2.36 4.84
CA PRO A 28 -9.61 3.10 4.19
C PRO A 28 -9.18 2.41 2.90
N LYS A 29 -8.66 3.18 1.94
CA LYS A 29 -7.93 2.61 0.80
C LYS A 29 -6.59 2.03 1.29
N ILE A 30 -6.22 0.87 0.78
CA ILE A 30 -4.94 0.21 1.08
C ILE A 30 -3.99 0.44 -0.10
N TYR A 31 -2.75 0.82 0.22
CA TYR A 31 -1.68 1.01 -0.76
C TYR A 31 -0.46 0.18 -0.35
N HIS A 32 0.27 -0.29 -1.35
CA HIS A 32 1.55 -0.97 -1.18
C HIS A 32 2.64 -0.13 -1.86
N VAL A 33 3.76 0.08 -1.17
CA VAL A 33 4.89 0.87 -1.66
C VAL A 33 6.17 0.05 -1.62
N ASN A 34 7.09 0.32 -2.53
CA ASN A 34 8.42 -0.27 -2.52
C ASN A 34 9.49 0.81 -2.73
N TRP A 35 10.10 1.27 -1.63
CA TRP A 35 11.21 2.24 -1.67
C TRP A 35 12.56 1.63 -2.00
N PHE A 36 12.62 0.30 -2.03
CA PHE A 36 13.87 -0.46 -2.08
C PHE A 36 14.04 -1.22 -3.40
N LEU A 37 13.25 -0.87 -4.42
CA LEU A 37 13.42 -1.45 -5.74
C LEU A 37 14.82 -1.09 -6.25
N ARG A 38 15.56 -2.11 -6.69
CA ARG A 38 16.91 -1.96 -7.22
C ARG A 38 16.95 -2.24 -8.71
N ASP A 39 17.83 -1.53 -9.41
CA ASP A 39 18.20 -1.87 -10.77
C ASP A 39 18.90 -3.24 -10.80
N SER A 40 18.53 -4.09 -11.75
CA SER A 40 19.04 -5.45 -11.82
C SER A 40 20.49 -5.54 -12.32
N LYS A 41 20.99 -4.48 -12.99
CA LYS A 41 22.35 -4.43 -13.54
C LYS A 41 23.31 -3.66 -12.63
N THR A 42 22.89 -2.50 -12.13
CA THR A 42 23.74 -1.62 -11.30
C THR A 42 23.60 -1.89 -9.81
N ASN A 43 22.53 -2.57 -9.39
CA ASN A 43 22.16 -2.80 -7.99
C ASN A 43 21.90 -1.49 -7.21
N GLU A 44 21.74 -0.38 -7.91
CA GLU A 44 21.41 0.93 -7.31
C GLU A 44 19.91 1.01 -7.00
N PHE A 45 19.55 1.82 -6.01
CA PHE A 45 18.14 2.09 -5.73
C PHE A 45 17.53 2.93 -6.86
N LEU A 46 16.39 2.47 -7.39
CA LEU A 46 15.64 3.22 -8.41
C LEU A 46 14.87 4.42 -7.84
N TRP A 47 14.75 4.50 -6.51
CA TRP A 47 14.09 5.59 -5.82
C TRP A 47 15.02 6.17 -4.75
N SER A 48 15.17 7.49 -4.73
CA SER A 48 16.03 8.20 -3.79
C SER A 48 15.56 8.08 -2.33
N GLY A 49 14.25 7.93 -2.10
CA GLY A 49 13.70 7.68 -0.78
C GLY A 49 13.67 8.92 0.14
N PHE A 50 13.68 8.67 1.46
CA PHE A 50 13.67 9.70 2.50
C PHE A 50 12.59 10.78 2.29
N GLY A 51 12.98 12.06 2.18
CA GLY A 51 12.08 13.18 1.96
C GLY A 51 11.32 13.08 0.63
N GLU A 52 11.91 12.47 -0.40
CA GLU A 52 11.27 12.33 -1.71
C GLU A 52 10.05 11.41 -1.68
N ASN A 53 9.92 10.55 -0.65
CA ASN A 53 8.71 9.75 -0.43
C ASN A 53 7.45 10.61 -0.30
N ILE A 54 7.57 11.90 0.03
CA ILE A 54 6.43 12.83 0.06
C ILE A 54 5.69 12.89 -1.28
N ARG A 55 6.38 12.69 -2.42
CA ARG A 55 5.75 12.69 -3.76
C ARG A 55 4.75 11.55 -3.92
N VAL A 56 5.07 10.38 -3.37
CA VAL A 56 4.16 9.23 -3.42
C VAL A 56 3.02 9.40 -2.42
N ILE A 57 3.27 10.01 -1.26
CA ILE A 57 2.20 10.36 -0.31
C ILE A 57 1.26 11.40 -0.93
N ASP A 58 1.77 12.41 -1.63
CA ASP A 58 0.98 13.39 -2.38
C ASP A 58 0.13 12.70 -3.47
N TRP A 59 0.70 11.75 -4.22
CA TRP A 59 -0.07 10.97 -5.19
C TRP A 59 -1.20 10.17 -4.52
N ILE A 60 -0.93 9.50 -3.38
CA ILE A 60 -1.97 8.82 -2.59
C ILE A 60 -3.07 9.78 -2.16
N PHE A 61 -2.71 10.99 -1.70
CA PHE A 61 -3.67 12.02 -1.29
C PHE A 61 -4.54 12.44 -2.47
N ARG A 62 -3.95 12.74 -3.63
CA ARG A 62 -4.67 13.07 -4.85
C ARG A 62 -5.56 11.92 -5.35
N ARG A 63 -5.17 10.66 -5.14
CA ARG A 63 -6.02 9.48 -5.41
C ARG A 63 -7.21 9.35 -4.46
N LEU A 64 -7.10 9.87 -3.24
CA LEU A 64 -8.22 9.94 -2.29
C LEU A 64 -9.19 11.05 -2.67
N THR A 65 -8.70 12.21 -3.12
CA THR A 65 -9.51 13.37 -3.53
C THR A 65 -9.94 13.36 -5.00
N GLN A 66 -9.68 12.27 -5.73
CA GLN A 66 -10.00 12.11 -7.16
C GLN A 66 -9.28 13.12 -8.09
N GLN A 67 -8.15 13.66 -7.64
CA GLN A 67 -7.32 14.64 -8.35
C GLN A 67 -6.11 14.03 -9.08
N ALA A 68 -5.92 12.71 -9.01
CA ALA A 68 -4.91 11.98 -9.77
C ALA A 68 -5.50 10.74 -10.44
N SER A 69 -5.07 10.49 -11.68
CA SER A 69 -5.31 9.25 -12.41
C SER A 69 -4.37 8.15 -11.94
N GLY A 70 -4.61 6.94 -12.42
CA GLY A 70 -3.70 5.82 -12.29
C GLY A 70 -4.01 4.77 -13.34
N CYS A 71 -3.00 4.03 -13.76
CA CYS A 71 -3.11 2.95 -14.74
C CYS A 71 -3.50 1.64 -14.05
N LYS A 72 -4.53 0.95 -14.56
CA LYS A 72 -4.89 -0.40 -14.10
C LYS A 72 -3.88 -1.42 -14.63
N THR A 73 -3.38 -2.27 -13.73
CA THR A 73 -2.46 -3.37 -14.01
C THR A 73 -2.92 -4.62 -13.27
N PRO A 74 -2.36 -5.82 -13.56
CA PRO A 74 -2.71 -7.05 -12.85
C PRO A 74 -2.48 -7.00 -11.33
N ILE A 75 -1.57 -6.14 -10.85
CA ILE A 75 -1.23 -6.00 -9.42
C ILE A 75 -1.99 -4.86 -8.73
N GLY A 76 -2.88 -4.17 -9.45
CA GLY A 76 -3.64 -3.03 -8.94
C GLY A 76 -3.47 -1.76 -9.76
N ILE A 77 -3.73 -0.61 -9.13
CA ILE A 77 -3.63 0.70 -9.77
C ILE A 77 -2.29 1.33 -9.41
N ILE A 78 -1.49 1.64 -10.43
CA ILE A 78 -0.23 2.37 -10.29
C ILE A 78 -0.41 3.80 -10.81
N PRO A 79 0.46 4.76 -10.43
CA PRO A 79 0.49 6.09 -11.03
C PRO A 79 0.46 6.05 -12.56
#